data_AF-A0A1D7NHN9-F1
#
_entry.id   AF-A0A1D7NHN9-F1
#
_cell.length_a   1.000
_cell.length_b   1.000
_cell.length_c   1.000
_cell.angle_alpha   90.00
_cell.angle_beta   90.00
_cell.angle_gamma   90.00
#
_symmetry.space_group_name_H-M   'P 1'
#
loop_
_entity.id
_entity.type
_entity.pdbx_description
1 polymer ?
#
loop_
_entity_poly.entity_id
_entity_poly.type
_entity_poly.pdbx_seq_one_letter_code
_entity_poly.pdbx_strand_id
1 'polypeptide(L)'
;MNFDLSEEQQMFVSSVERFAAPIDVEARRRLRLSATGYDRARWQELAEMGLIALAAGEDAGGMGGSAVDLALVAEAIGKANAPDPLVEHGILPALLLERGGAAEALEGVLSGTTIATLAWTERGQRYSLKAKGMKAEDAGGGFTLTGEKTMVMGALMADLFIVTADLGGETACFLVPKDAPGLEVRAYRLADGSIAGEIKLTRTPAATKLTLDAAALDGIVADVRLYAAAEMVGLGQRLLDDTLQYVKEREQFGVAIGTFQALQHRLVDAYAREEQARSMLYRAALTDRGDAATWQRAAAGAKAFIGENIDAIAREAVQMHGGMGITDELAIGHAMKRVMLLARLFGDVDTVLAEYALAA
;
A
#
# COMPACT_ATOMS: atom_id res chain seq x y z
N MET A 1 4.72 19.66 -19.51
CA MET A 1 5.21 18.98 -18.30
C MET A 1 6.43 18.21 -18.71
N ASN A 2 7.53 18.35 -17.95
CA ASN A 2 8.68 17.47 -18.11
C ASN A 2 8.45 16.26 -17.19
N PHE A 3 8.52 15.05 -17.73
CA PHE A 3 8.39 13.81 -16.97
C PHE A 3 9.75 13.13 -16.73
N ASP A 4 10.84 13.75 -17.20
CA ASP A 4 12.18 13.22 -17.01
C ASP A 4 12.58 13.32 -15.53
N LEU A 5 13.11 12.22 -15.01
CA LEU A 5 13.66 12.15 -13.66
C LEU A 5 14.98 12.90 -13.57
N SER A 6 15.23 13.56 -12.45
CA SER A 6 16.56 14.09 -12.14
C SER A 6 17.60 12.95 -12.03
N GLU A 7 18.89 13.25 -12.20
CA GLU A 7 19.95 12.25 -12.01
C GLU A 7 19.91 11.62 -10.61
N GLU A 8 19.60 12.43 -9.59
CA GLU A 8 19.45 11.98 -8.20
C GLU A 8 18.28 11.00 -8.05
N GLN A 9 17.12 11.33 -8.63
CA GLN A 9 15.96 10.44 -8.64
C GLN A 9 16.28 9.12 -9.36
N GLN A 10 16.97 9.16 -10.50
CA GLN A 10 17.37 7.95 -11.22
C GLN A 10 18.32 7.07 -10.41
N MET A 11 19.32 7.68 -9.76
CA MET A 11 20.27 6.95 -8.91
C MET A 11 19.58 6.31 -7.68
N PHE A 12 18.64 7.03 -7.08
CA PHE A 12 17.87 6.53 -5.95
C PHE A 12 16.96 5.38 -6.36
N VAL A 13 16.17 5.54 -7.43
CA VAL A 13 15.32 4.49 -8.01
C VAL A 13 16.16 3.25 -8.35
N SER A 14 17.32 3.40 -8.98
CA SER A 14 18.21 2.28 -9.28
C SER A 14 18.67 1.53 -8.03
N SER A 15 18.87 2.26 -6.92
CA SER A 15 19.22 1.64 -5.63
C SER A 15 18.04 0.88 -5.03
N VAL A 16 16.83 1.43 -5.12
CA VAL A 16 15.60 0.74 -4.73
C VAL A 16 15.38 -0.51 -5.56
N GLU A 17 15.52 -0.44 -6.89
CA GLU A 17 15.37 -1.61 -7.77
C GLU A 17 16.36 -2.73 -7.44
N ARG A 18 17.60 -2.39 -7.05
CA ARG A 18 18.60 -3.39 -6.60
C ARG A 18 18.20 -4.07 -5.29
N PHE A 19 17.66 -3.33 -4.33
CA PHE A 19 17.19 -3.88 -3.05
C PHE A 19 15.89 -4.70 -3.19
N ALA A 20 14.97 -4.17 -3.99
CA ALA A 20 13.67 -4.75 -4.26
C ALA A 20 13.76 -5.99 -5.16
N ALA A 21 14.95 -6.27 -5.72
CA ALA A 21 15.21 -7.30 -6.71
C ALA A 21 14.40 -8.58 -6.46
N PRO A 22 13.78 -9.16 -7.50
CA PRO A 22 12.80 -10.23 -7.32
C PRO A 22 13.39 -11.40 -6.55
N ILE A 23 12.70 -11.79 -5.48
CA ILE A 23 13.01 -13.04 -4.77
C ILE A 23 12.45 -14.24 -5.55
N ASP A 24 13.10 -15.38 -5.42
CA ASP A 24 12.61 -16.61 -6.06
C ASP A 24 11.24 -17.02 -5.50
N VAL A 25 10.47 -17.72 -6.34
CA VAL A 25 9.08 -18.11 -6.05
C VAL A 25 8.97 -18.93 -4.76
N GLU A 26 9.93 -19.80 -4.48
CA GLU A 26 9.94 -20.65 -3.29
C GLU A 26 10.29 -19.85 -2.03
N ALA A 27 11.25 -18.92 -2.10
CA ALA A 27 11.51 -17.98 -1.02
C ALA A 27 10.27 -17.16 -0.68
N ARG A 28 9.55 -16.65 -1.69
CA ARG A 28 8.28 -15.93 -1.47
C ARG A 28 7.21 -16.83 -0.86
N ARG A 29 7.12 -18.09 -1.30
CA ARG A 29 6.21 -19.06 -0.72
C ARG A 29 6.51 -19.31 0.76
N ARG A 30 7.78 -19.50 1.13
CA ARG A 30 8.20 -19.62 2.54
C ARG A 30 7.85 -18.38 3.35
N LEU A 31 8.12 -17.19 2.82
CA LEU A 31 7.78 -15.92 3.48
C LEU A 31 6.28 -15.82 3.76
N ARG A 32 5.44 -16.12 2.76
CA ARG A 32 3.97 -16.16 2.89
C ARG A 32 3.46 -17.24 3.84
N LEU A 33 4.27 -18.23 4.22
CA LEU A 33 3.89 -19.25 5.20
C LEU A 33 4.43 -18.96 6.60
N SER A 34 5.31 -17.95 6.75
CA SER A 34 5.81 -17.51 8.04
C SER A 34 4.70 -16.98 8.95
N ALA A 35 4.98 -16.94 10.25
CA ALA A 35 4.03 -16.52 11.28
C ALA A 35 3.59 -15.05 11.12
N THR A 36 4.54 -14.15 10.85
CA THR A 36 4.29 -12.71 10.68
C THR A 36 3.97 -12.35 9.23
N GLY A 37 4.29 -13.22 8.28
CA GLY A 37 4.13 -12.97 6.84
C GLY A 37 5.22 -12.07 6.24
N TYR A 38 6.22 -11.66 7.03
CA TYR A 38 7.29 -10.77 6.61
C TYR A 38 8.56 -10.96 7.47
N ASP A 39 9.72 -10.67 6.88
CA ASP A 39 11.03 -10.79 7.52
C ASP A 39 11.46 -9.45 8.14
N ARG A 40 11.72 -9.47 9.45
CA ARG A 40 12.10 -8.27 10.20
C ARG A 40 13.52 -7.79 9.87
N ALA A 41 14.42 -8.68 9.46
CA ALA A 41 15.75 -8.29 9.00
C ALA A 41 15.65 -7.48 7.69
N ARG A 42 14.82 -7.95 6.75
CA ARG A 42 14.53 -7.23 5.51
C ARG A 42 13.83 -5.89 5.75
N TRP A 43 12.95 -5.80 6.76
CA TRP A 43 12.37 -4.53 7.19
C TRP A 43 13.46 -3.52 7.62
N GLN A 44 14.43 -4.00 8.41
CA GLN A 44 15.52 -3.17 8.89
C GLN A 44 16.41 -2.67 7.74
N GLU A 45 16.77 -3.53 6.79
CA GLU A 45 17.52 -3.14 5.59
C GLU A 45 16.78 -2.05 4.77
N LEU A 46 15.47 -2.21 4.61
CA LEU A 46 14.61 -1.23 3.93
C LEU A 46 14.64 0.13 4.64
N ALA A 47 14.61 0.14 5.97
CA ALA A 47 14.68 1.36 6.76
C ALA A 47 16.06 2.02 6.70
N GLU A 48 17.14 1.23 6.78
CA GLU A 48 18.54 1.70 6.67
C GLU A 48 18.85 2.35 5.31
N MET A 49 18.15 1.92 4.25
CA MET A 49 18.20 2.56 2.94
C MET A 49 17.48 3.91 2.86
N GLY A 50 16.75 4.31 3.91
CA GLY A 50 16.01 5.58 3.97
C GLY A 50 14.63 5.53 3.31
N LEU A 51 14.11 4.36 2.94
CA LEU A 51 12.84 4.27 2.20
C LEU A 51 11.63 4.72 3.03
N ILE A 52 11.67 4.50 4.36
CA ILE A 52 10.66 5.01 5.30
C ILE A 52 10.89 6.50 5.58
N ALA A 53 12.15 6.89 5.79
CA ALA A 53 12.57 8.26 6.09
C ALA A 53 12.15 9.26 5.00
N LEU A 54 12.05 8.81 3.75
CA LEU A 54 11.55 9.60 2.63
C LEU A 54 10.14 10.17 2.86
N ALA A 55 9.31 9.52 3.68
CA ALA A 55 7.93 9.93 3.92
C ALA A 55 7.77 11.03 4.97
N ALA A 56 8.83 11.40 5.70
CA ALA A 56 8.79 12.43 6.74
C ALA A 56 9.72 13.60 6.40
N GLY A 57 9.39 14.80 6.88
CA GLY A 57 10.22 16.00 6.70
C GLY A 57 11.56 15.92 7.45
N GLU A 58 12.55 16.68 6.98
CA GLU A 58 13.89 16.74 7.59
C GLU A 58 13.84 17.19 9.07
N ASP A 59 12.97 18.16 9.39
CA ASP A 59 12.75 18.64 10.76
C ASP A 59 12.19 17.56 11.70
N ALA A 60 11.58 16.52 11.15
CA ALA A 60 11.04 15.37 11.86
C ALA A 60 11.99 14.16 11.84
N GLY A 61 13.22 14.32 11.35
CA GLY A 61 14.22 13.26 11.24
C GLY A 61 14.10 12.40 9.96
N GLY A 62 13.28 12.82 9.00
CA GLY A 62 13.15 12.18 7.69
C GLY A 62 14.06 12.79 6.62
N MET A 63 13.76 12.50 5.35
CA MET A 63 14.49 12.98 4.16
C MET A 63 13.67 13.95 3.29
N GLY A 64 12.41 14.23 3.66
CA GLY A 64 11.58 15.23 2.99
C GLY A 64 11.25 14.93 1.53
N GLY A 65 11.05 13.66 1.18
CA GLY A 65 10.77 13.25 -0.19
C GLY A 65 9.49 13.86 -0.74
N SER A 66 9.51 14.23 -2.03
CA SER A 66 8.31 14.69 -2.71
C SER A 66 7.33 13.54 -2.97
N ALA A 67 6.10 13.90 -3.33
CA ALA A 67 5.11 12.94 -3.81
C ALA A 67 5.60 12.09 -5.00
N VAL A 68 6.40 12.70 -5.87
CA VAL A 68 6.99 12.04 -7.03
C VAL A 68 8.03 11.03 -6.56
N ASP A 69 8.88 11.39 -5.60
CA ASP A 69 9.92 10.49 -5.09
C ASP A 69 9.29 9.25 -4.43
N LEU A 70 8.28 9.44 -3.57
CA LEU A 70 7.55 8.34 -2.95
C LEU A 70 6.80 7.47 -3.96
N ALA A 71 6.22 8.07 -5.01
CA ALA A 71 5.60 7.32 -6.09
C ALA A 71 6.62 6.49 -6.87
N LEU A 72 7.80 7.03 -7.18
CA LEU A 72 8.87 6.32 -7.87
C LEU A 72 9.39 5.12 -7.07
N VAL A 73 9.56 5.28 -5.74
CA VAL A 73 9.93 4.17 -4.86
C VAL A 73 8.86 3.09 -4.88
N ALA A 74 7.59 3.46 -4.71
CA ALA A 74 6.48 2.52 -4.70
C ALA A 74 6.36 1.78 -6.05
N GLU A 75 6.55 2.49 -7.17
CA GLU A 75 6.59 1.90 -8.50
C GLU A 75 7.75 0.90 -8.66
N ALA A 76 8.95 1.23 -8.19
CA ALA A 76 10.11 0.34 -8.23
C ALA A 76 9.88 -0.95 -7.39
N ILE A 77 9.29 -0.81 -6.21
CA ILE A 77 8.87 -1.94 -5.35
C ILE A 77 7.86 -2.83 -6.09
N GLY A 78 6.86 -2.22 -6.74
CA GLY A 78 5.86 -2.92 -7.53
C GLY A 78 6.45 -3.66 -8.73
N LYS A 79 7.36 -3.02 -9.48
CA LYS A 79 8.03 -3.59 -10.66
C LYS A 79 8.90 -4.78 -10.30
N ALA A 80 9.56 -4.73 -9.16
CA ALA A 80 10.29 -5.87 -8.66
C ALA A 80 9.36 -6.97 -8.10
N ASN A 81 8.07 -6.67 -7.94
CA ASN A 81 7.07 -7.48 -7.26
C ASN A 81 7.60 -7.88 -5.87
N ALA A 82 8.18 -6.92 -5.17
CA ALA A 82 8.82 -7.16 -3.89
C ALA A 82 7.76 -7.48 -2.81
N PRO A 83 8.10 -8.25 -1.77
CA PRO A 83 7.15 -8.58 -0.70
C PRO A 83 6.97 -7.44 0.33
N ASP A 84 7.55 -6.28 0.07
CA ASP A 84 7.79 -5.22 1.05
C ASP A 84 6.53 -4.35 1.24
N PRO A 85 5.90 -4.35 2.43
CA PRO A 85 4.66 -3.61 2.68
C PRO A 85 4.95 -2.12 3.02
N LEU A 86 5.79 -1.48 2.20
CA LEU A 86 6.31 -0.13 2.44
C LEU A 86 5.17 0.90 2.55
N VAL A 87 4.17 0.81 1.67
CA VAL A 87 3.07 1.77 1.62
C VAL A 87 2.23 1.68 2.90
N GLU A 88 1.88 0.48 3.34
CA GLU A 88 0.97 0.24 4.46
C GLU A 88 1.61 0.40 5.84
N HIS A 89 2.90 0.06 5.97
CA HIS A 89 3.58 -0.04 7.26
C HIS A 89 4.78 0.90 7.42
N GLY A 90 5.23 1.53 6.34
CA GLY A 90 6.30 2.55 6.37
C GLY A 90 5.74 3.94 6.13
N ILE A 91 5.26 4.19 4.91
CA ILE A 91 4.80 5.52 4.47
C ILE A 91 3.56 5.96 5.25
N LEU A 92 2.50 5.13 5.30
CA LEU A 92 1.26 5.51 5.99
C LEU A 92 1.50 5.84 7.48
N PRO A 93 2.17 5.01 8.30
CA PRO A 93 2.43 5.37 9.69
C PRO A 93 3.35 6.58 9.84
N ALA A 94 4.39 6.74 9.02
CA ALA A 94 5.25 7.93 9.09
C ALA A 94 4.44 9.23 8.89
N LEU A 95 3.58 9.28 7.86
CA LEU A 95 2.69 10.42 7.61
C LEU A 95 1.72 10.68 8.77
N LEU A 96 1.13 9.63 9.35
CA LEU A 96 0.23 9.75 10.50
C LEU A 96 0.94 10.28 11.75
N LEU A 97 2.13 9.76 12.04
CA LEU A 97 2.87 10.10 13.26
C LEU A 97 3.48 11.50 13.18
N GLU A 98 4.03 11.88 12.02
CA GLU A 98 4.56 13.23 11.79
C GLU A 98 3.44 14.27 11.90
N ARG A 99 2.40 14.15 11.08
CA ARG A 99 1.28 15.11 11.07
C ARG A 99 0.48 15.08 12.38
N GLY A 100 0.50 13.95 13.08
CA GLY A 100 -0.12 13.78 14.39
C GLY A 100 0.72 14.23 15.58
N GLY A 101 1.95 14.70 15.36
CA GLY A 101 2.82 15.23 16.41
C GLY A 101 3.38 14.19 17.38
N ALA A 102 3.60 12.95 16.93
CA ALA A 102 4.09 11.83 17.74
C ALA A 102 5.56 11.51 17.44
N ALA A 103 6.46 12.44 17.75
CA ALA A 103 7.88 12.39 17.38
C ALA A 103 8.61 11.12 17.85
N GLU A 104 8.39 10.66 19.08
CA GLU A 104 9.04 9.45 19.61
C GLU A 104 8.62 8.18 18.85
N ALA A 105 7.33 8.03 18.55
CA ALA A 105 6.84 6.92 17.75
C ALA A 105 7.31 7.01 16.30
N LEU A 106 7.40 8.23 15.75
CA LEU A 106 7.93 8.47 14.41
C LEU A 106 9.40 8.03 14.31
N GLU A 107 10.26 8.38 15.26
CA GLU A 107 11.66 7.96 15.29
C GLU A 107 11.81 6.43 15.23
N GLY A 108 10.98 5.71 15.99
CA GLY A 108 10.92 4.25 15.95
C GLY A 108 10.52 3.69 14.58
N VAL A 109 9.58 4.34 13.90
CA VAL A 109 9.13 3.95 12.55
C VAL A 109 10.19 4.25 11.50
N LEU A 110 10.79 5.45 11.53
CA LEU A 110 11.81 5.87 10.55
C LEU A 110 13.07 5.00 10.63
N SER A 111 13.47 4.60 11.84
CA SER A 111 14.62 3.71 12.06
C SER A 111 14.36 2.24 11.72
N GLY A 112 13.10 1.85 11.45
CA GLY A 112 12.70 0.46 11.23
C GLY A 112 12.58 -0.39 12.50
N THR A 113 12.88 0.17 13.68
CA THR A 113 12.80 -0.56 14.95
C THR A 113 11.36 -0.88 15.36
N THR A 114 10.41 -0.02 14.95
CA THR A 114 8.97 -0.16 15.17
C THR A 114 8.25 -0.38 13.83
N ILE A 115 7.52 -1.48 13.70
CA ILE A 115 6.53 -1.64 12.62
C ILE A 115 5.19 -1.14 13.13
N ALA A 116 4.62 -0.13 12.46
CA ALA A 116 3.32 0.44 12.81
C ALA A 116 2.23 0.09 11.78
N THR A 117 0.97 0.04 12.21
CA THR A 117 -0.17 -0.19 11.31
C THR A 117 -1.40 0.61 11.73
N LEU A 118 -2.21 1.02 10.75
CA LEU A 118 -3.48 1.70 10.99
C LEU A 118 -4.62 0.70 11.11
N ALA A 119 -5.31 0.71 12.25
CA ALA A 119 -6.53 -0.05 12.51
C ALA A 119 -7.76 0.87 12.39
N TRP A 120 -8.34 0.93 11.19
CA TRP A 120 -9.42 1.88 10.87
C TRP A 120 -10.75 1.21 10.52
N THR A 121 -10.72 0.07 9.84
CA THR A 121 -11.91 -0.63 9.31
C THR A 121 -12.79 -1.27 10.39
N GLU A 122 -14.10 -1.09 10.25
CA GLU A 122 -15.12 -1.66 11.13
C GLU A 122 -16.17 -2.45 10.32
N ARG A 123 -16.77 -3.47 10.95
CA ARG A 123 -17.84 -4.26 10.32
C ARG A 123 -19.03 -3.36 9.97
N GLY A 124 -19.58 -3.54 8.77
CA GLY A 124 -20.73 -2.75 8.29
C GLY A 124 -20.41 -1.32 7.85
N GLN A 125 -19.12 -0.92 7.82
CA GLN A 125 -18.67 0.40 7.38
C GLN A 125 -17.62 0.30 6.27
N ARG A 126 -18.08 -0.04 5.06
CA ARG A 126 -17.18 -0.26 3.92
C ARG A 126 -16.43 1.03 3.58
N TYR A 127 -15.10 0.99 3.66
CA TYR A 127 -14.17 2.08 3.35
C TYR A 127 -14.42 3.42 4.09
N SER A 128 -15.20 3.42 5.18
CA SER A 128 -15.38 4.62 5.99
C SER A 128 -14.22 4.77 6.96
N LEU A 129 -13.60 5.95 6.98
CA LEU A 129 -12.60 6.32 7.98
C LEU A 129 -13.26 6.71 9.32
N LYS A 130 -14.58 6.94 9.34
CA LYS A 130 -15.31 7.30 10.55
C LYS A 130 -15.38 6.11 11.52
N ALA A 131 -14.81 6.30 12.71
CA ALA A 131 -14.97 5.35 13.79
C ALA A 131 -16.40 5.42 14.37
N LYS A 132 -16.99 4.27 14.67
CA LYS A 132 -18.33 4.19 15.26
C LYS A 132 -18.41 3.15 16.37
N GLY A 133 -17.91 1.95 16.10
CA GLY A 133 -17.90 0.81 17.01
C GLY A 133 -16.71 0.81 17.96
N MET A 134 -15.55 1.31 17.55
CA MET A 134 -14.42 1.55 18.45
C MET A 134 -14.65 2.85 19.21
N LYS A 135 -14.76 2.80 20.54
CA LYS A 135 -14.99 3.96 21.41
C LYS A 135 -13.74 4.35 22.18
N ALA A 136 -13.52 5.64 22.36
CA ALA A 136 -12.54 6.21 23.26
C ALA A 136 -13.22 6.95 24.40
N GLU A 137 -12.78 6.70 25.63
CA GLU A 137 -13.25 7.37 26.85
C GLU A 137 -12.07 7.97 27.60
N ASP A 138 -12.24 9.18 28.15
CA ASP A 138 -11.24 9.84 29.00
C ASP A 138 -11.08 9.06 30.32
N ALA A 139 -9.83 8.80 30.71
CA ALA A 139 -9.47 8.05 31.92
C ALA A 139 -8.69 8.90 32.94
N GLY A 140 -8.70 10.23 32.84
CA GLY A 140 -8.10 11.14 33.82
C GLY A 140 -6.56 11.21 33.75
N GLY A 141 -6.00 11.08 32.54
CA GLY A 141 -4.55 11.05 32.29
C GLY A 141 -4.16 10.37 30.96
N GLY A 142 -5.16 10.03 30.14
CA GLY A 142 -5.05 9.31 28.88
C GLY A 142 -6.45 8.85 28.48
N PHE A 143 -6.51 7.87 27.57
CA PHE A 143 -7.77 7.32 27.10
C PHE A 143 -7.84 5.81 27.34
N THR A 144 -9.05 5.28 27.37
CA THR A 144 -9.27 3.83 27.21
C THR A 144 -10.09 3.57 25.96
N LEU A 145 -9.70 2.54 25.22
CA LEU A 145 -10.37 2.12 24.00
C LEU A 145 -11.15 0.84 24.23
N THR A 146 -12.38 0.80 23.71
CA THR A 146 -13.23 -0.40 23.74
C THR A 146 -13.94 -0.59 22.40
N GLY A 147 -13.79 -1.77 21.81
CA GLY A 147 -14.44 -2.13 20.55
C GLY A 147 -13.61 -3.07 19.70
N GLU A 148 -13.93 -3.13 18.41
CA GLU A 148 -13.30 -4.04 17.46
C GLU A 148 -12.91 -3.32 16.16
N LYS A 149 -11.76 -3.69 15.59
CA LYS A 149 -11.41 -3.41 14.20
C LYS A 149 -11.21 -4.72 13.45
N THR A 150 -11.50 -4.71 12.17
CA THR A 150 -11.31 -5.85 11.25
C THR A 150 -10.33 -5.45 10.16
N MET A 151 -9.81 -6.40 9.38
CA MET A 151 -8.89 -6.13 8.25
C MET A 151 -7.69 -5.24 8.62
N VAL A 152 -7.19 -5.35 9.86
CA VAL A 152 -5.99 -4.64 10.29
C VAL A 152 -4.79 -5.31 9.63
N MET A 153 -4.27 -4.70 8.56
CA MET A 153 -3.12 -5.24 7.83
C MET A 153 -1.90 -5.29 8.74
N GLY A 154 -1.08 -6.32 8.59
CA GLY A 154 0.13 -6.51 9.38
C GLY A 154 -0.09 -6.73 10.87
N ALA A 155 -1.30 -7.13 11.32
CA ALA A 155 -1.62 -7.21 12.75
C ALA A 155 -0.67 -8.08 13.59
N LEU A 156 0.00 -9.09 13.01
CA LEU A 156 1.01 -9.88 13.73
C LEU A 156 2.43 -9.30 13.65
N MET A 157 2.75 -8.56 12.59
CA MET A 157 4.06 -7.93 12.42
C MET A 157 4.18 -6.61 13.18
N ALA A 158 3.05 -5.91 13.38
CA ALA A 158 3.03 -4.62 14.05
C ALA A 158 3.48 -4.71 15.52
N ASP A 159 4.25 -3.71 15.93
CA ASP A 159 4.62 -3.41 17.31
C ASP A 159 3.77 -2.27 17.87
N LEU A 160 3.23 -1.42 16.97
CA LEU A 160 2.39 -0.27 17.30
C LEU A 160 1.13 -0.25 16.43
N PHE A 161 -0.04 -0.13 17.05
CA PHE A 161 -1.30 0.10 16.37
C PHE A 161 -1.69 1.57 16.48
N ILE A 162 -1.96 2.20 15.35
CA ILE A 162 -2.65 3.49 15.26
C ILE A 162 -4.13 3.17 15.10
N VAL A 163 -4.93 3.38 16.13
CA VAL A 163 -6.34 2.95 16.18
C VAL A 163 -7.26 4.16 16.00
N THR A 164 -8.16 4.12 15.01
CA THR A 164 -9.23 5.13 14.93
C THR A 164 -10.34 4.79 15.93
N ALA A 165 -10.81 5.76 16.71
CA ALA A 165 -11.88 5.58 17.67
C ALA A 165 -12.79 6.80 17.72
N ASP A 166 -14.06 6.57 18.04
CA ASP A 166 -15.05 7.59 18.29
C ASP A 166 -14.82 8.19 19.68
N LEU A 167 -14.47 9.47 19.71
CA LEU A 167 -14.31 10.28 20.90
C LEU A 167 -15.37 11.39 20.85
N GLY A 168 -16.50 11.18 21.54
CA GLY A 168 -17.56 12.20 21.62
C GLY A 168 -18.26 12.50 20.30
N GLY A 169 -18.33 11.55 19.36
CA GLY A 169 -18.94 11.73 18.03
C GLY A 169 -17.94 12.08 16.93
N GLU A 170 -16.68 12.33 17.27
CA GLU A 170 -15.60 12.63 16.33
C GLU A 170 -14.62 11.47 16.24
N THR A 171 -14.06 11.25 15.04
CA THR A 171 -13.01 10.25 14.86
C THR A 171 -11.66 10.82 15.27
N ALA A 172 -10.99 10.14 16.20
CA ALA A 172 -9.63 10.45 16.63
C ALA A 172 -8.72 9.23 16.46
N CYS A 173 -7.40 9.46 16.35
CA CYS A 173 -6.40 8.39 16.24
C CYS A 173 -5.61 8.26 17.55
N PHE A 174 -5.38 7.02 17.98
CA PHE A 174 -4.72 6.71 19.24
C PHE A 174 -3.60 5.70 19.03
N LEU A 175 -2.53 5.81 19.82
CA LEU A 175 -1.42 4.87 19.79
C LEU A 175 -1.63 3.77 20.84
N VAL A 176 -1.55 2.51 20.40
CA VAL A 176 -1.71 1.32 21.23
C VAL A 176 -0.54 0.35 20.96
N PRO A 177 0.37 0.15 21.92
CA PRO A 177 1.43 -0.86 21.82
C PRO A 177 0.87 -2.28 21.68
N LYS A 178 1.61 -3.16 21.02
CA LYS A 178 1.22 -4.56 20.78
C LYS A 178 0.91 -5.37 22.05
N ASP A 179 1.57 -5.03 23.15
CA ASP A 179 1.44 -5.69 24.45
C ASP A 179 0.49 -4.95 25.41
N ALA A 180 -0.26 -3.95 24.91
CA ALA A 180 -1.20 -3.19 25.72
C ALA A 180 -2.26 -4.11 26.37
N PRO A 181 -2.50 -4.01 27.69
CA PRO A 181 -3.49 -4.82 28.36
C PRO A 181 -4.89 -4.69 27.73
N GLY A 182 -5.57 -5.82 27.52
CA GLY A 182 -6.91 -5.87 26.93
C GLY A 182 -6.95 -5.81 25.40
N LEU A 183 -5.79 -5.74 24.72
CA LEU A 183 -5.68 -5.95 23.28
C LEU A 183 -5.62 -7.45 22.97
N GLU A 184 -6.57 -7.92 22.17
CA GLU A 184 -6.60 -9.26 21.60
C GLU A 184 -6.44 -9.16 20.08
N VAL A 185 -5.57 -9.99 19.49
CA VAL A 185 -5.34 -10.04 18.03
C VAL A 185 -5.67 -11.43 17.51
N ARG A 186 -6.60 -11.51 16.57
CA ARG A 186 -6.92 -12.72 15.80
C ARG A 186 -6.51 -12.52 14.34
N ALA A 187 -5.38 -13.11 13.97
CA ALA A 187 -4.84 -12.97 12.63
C ALA A 187 -5.36 -14.02 11.64
N TYR A 188 -5.33 -13.66 10.37
CA TYR A 188 -5.63 -14.52 9.23
C TYR A 188 -4.84 -14.08 8.00
N ARG A 189 -4.72 -14.98 7.03
CA ARG A 189 -3.94 -14.76 5.82
C ARG A 189 -4.81 -14.22 4.69
N LEU A 190 -4.32 -13.23 3.98
CA LEU A 190 -4.95 -12.67 2.78
C LEU A 190 -4.55 -13.45 1.53
N ALA A 191 -5.22 -13.16 0.41
CA ALA A 191 -5.03 -13.88 -0.84
C ALA A 191 -3.59 -13.81 -1.37
N ASP A 192 -2.89 -12.68 -1.16
CA ASP A 192 -1.49 -12.48 -1.55
C ASP A 192 -0.47 -13.09 -0.57
N GLY A 193 -0.96 -13.67 0.54
CA GLY A 193 -0.17 -14.28 1.60
C GLY A 193 0.23 -13.34 2.73
N SER A 194 -0.04 -12.04 2.60
CA SER A 194 0.11 -11.07 3.69
C SER A 194 -0.84 -11.41 4.85
N ILE A 195 -0.56 -10.85 6.03
CA ILE A 195 -1.36 -11.06 7.24
C ILE A 195 -2.27 -9.87 7.47
N ALA A 196 -3.53 -10.13 7.79
CA ALA A 196 -4.43 -9.18 8.41
C ALA A 196 -4.96 -9.74 9.74
N GLY A 197 -5.64 -8.92 10.53
CA GLY A 197 -6.25 -9.36 11.77
C GLY A 197 -7.53 -8.63 12.12
N GLU A 198 -8.31 -9.31 12.96
CA GLU A 198 -9.31 -8.69 13.82
C GLU A 198 -8.59 -8.33 15.14
N ILE A 199 -8.78 -7.10 15.61
CA ILE A 199 -8.34 -6.69 16.94
C ILE A 199 -9.56 -6.36 17.80
N LYS A 200 -9.51 -6.76 19.05
CA LYS A 200 -10.50 -6.41 20.06
C LYS A 200 -9.80 -5.73 21.22
N LEU A 201 -10.29 -4.55 21.59
CA LEU A 201 -9.78 -3.77 22.71
C LEU A 201 -10.84 -3.75 23.80
N THR A 202 -10.44 -4.08 25.02
CA THR A 202 -11.34 -4.11 26.19
C THR A 202 -10.77 -3.19 27.27
N ARG A 203 -11.28 -1.95 27.32
CA ARG A 203 -10.74 -0.88 28.18
C ARG A 203 -9.22 -0.74 28.06
N THR A 204 -8.70 -0.93 26.86
CA THR A 204 -7.26 -0.93 26.58
C THR A 204 -6.72 0.48 26.74
N PRO A 205 -5.69 0.71 27.57
CA PRO A 205 -5.09 2.02 27.73
C PRO A 205 -4.48 2.53 26.43
N ALA A 206 -4.72 3.80 26.11
CA ALA A 206 -4.08 4.54 25.03
C ALA A 206 -3.61 5.89 25.57
N ALA A 207 -2.31 5.99 25.85
CA ALA A 207 -1.73 7.18 26.46
C ALA A 207 -1.67 8.37 25.49
N THR A 208 -1.45 8.08 24.20
CA THR A 208 -1.22 9.12 23.17
C THR A 208 -2.37 9.18 22.19
N LYS A 209 -3.00 10.35 22.10
CA LYS A 209 -3.92 10.75 21.03
C LYS A 209 -3.12 11.58 20.01
N LEU A 210 -3.20 11.23 18.73
CA LEU A 210 -2.60 12.03 17.67
C LEU A 210 -3.38 13.34 17.47
N THR A 211 -2.65 14.41 17.18
CA THR A 211 -3.23 15.72 16.83
C THR A 211 -3.61 15.75 15.36
N LEU A 212 -4.54 14.87 14.97
CA LEU A 212 -5.08 14.75 13.62
C LEU A 212 -6.59 14.99 13.65
N ASP A 213 -7.06 15.88 12.82
CA ASP A 213 -8.49 15.98 12.50
C ASP A 213 -8.86 15.08 11.32
N ALA A 214 -10.16 15.01 11.02
CA ALA A 214 -10.65 14.18 9.93
C ALA A 214 -10.11 14.62 8.56
N ALA A 215 -9.94 15.92 8.32
CA ALA A 215 -9.46 16.45 7.05
C ALA A 215 -7.98 16.08 6.80
N ALA A 216 -7.15 16.14 7.85
CA ALA A 216 -5.76 15.69 7.81
C ALA A 216 -5.68 14.18 7.53
N LEU A 217 -6.53 13.38 8.16
CA LEU A 217 -6.61 11.94 7.89
C LEU A 217 -7.01 11.66 6.44
N ASP A 218 -8.03 12.35 5.90
CA ASP A 218 -8.46 12.22 4.51
C ASP A 218 -7.32 12.60 3.53
N GLY A 219 -6.56 13.65 3.85
CA GLY A 219 -5.38 14.06 3.09
C GLY A 219 -4.27 12.99 3.07
N ILE A 220 -3.97 12.37 4.21
CA ILE A 220 -3.02 11.26 4.30
C ILE A 220 -3.52 10.05 3.50
N VAL A 221 -4.82 9.73 3.57
CA VAL A 221 -5.40 8.66 2.77
C VAL A 221 -5.29 8.93 1.27
N ALA A 222 -5.45 10.18 0.83
CA ALA A 222 -5.19 10.56 -0.57
C ALA A 222 -3.72 10.33 -0.97
N ASP A 223 -2.76 10.65 -0.10
CA ASP A 223 -1.35 10.34 -0.31
C ASP A 223 -1.12 8.83 -0.52
N VAL A 224 -1.65 8.02 0.39
CA VAL A 224 -1.49 6.57 0.34
C VAL A 224 -2.19 5.94 -0.86
N ARG A 225 -3.32 6.50 -1.30
CA ARG A 225 -3.96 6.09 -2.57
C ARG A 225 -3.04 6.33 -3.76
N LEU A 226 -2.34 7.47 -3.84
CA LEU A 226 -1.38 7.71 -4.92
C LEU A 226 -0.25 6.64 -4.89
N TYR A 227 0.33 6.37 -3.73
CA TYR A 227 1.46 5.42 -3.63
C TYR A 227 1.04 3.97 -3.86
N ALA A 228 -0.15 3.58 -3.41
CA ALA A 228 -0.73 2.28 -3.78
C ALA A 228 -0.99 2.18 -5.29
N ALA A 229 -1.38 3.29 -5.95
CA ALA A 229 -1.51 3.33 -7.40
C ALA A 229 -0.14 3.20 -8.09
N ALA A 230 0.89 3.85 -7.55
CA ALA A 230 2.25 3.74 -8.07
C ALA A 230 2.80 2.30 -8.01
N GLU A 231 2.62 1.62 -6.87
CA GLU A 231 3.00 0.21 -6.74
C GLU A 231 2.23 -0.68 -7.73
N MET A 232 0.94 -0.41 -7.97
CA MET A 232 0.17 -1.10 -9.00
C MET A 232 0.72 -0.87 -10.41
N VAL A 233 1.13 0.36 -10.78
CA VAL A 233 1.78 0.62 -12.08
C VAL A 233 3.04 -0.24 -12.23
N GLY A 234 3.90 -0.26 -11.20
CA GLY A 234 5.07 -1.14 -11.21
C GLY A 234 4.72 -2.62 -11.43
N LEU A 235 3.72 -3.11 -10.69
CA LEU A 235 3.22 -4.49 -10.84
C LEU A 235 2.66 -4.75 -12.26
N GLY A 236 1.98 -3.78 -12.84
CA GLY A 236 1.47 -3.81 -14.22
C GLY A 236 2.58 -3.99 -15.24
N GLN A 237 3.63 -3.17 -15.15
CA GLN A 237 4.83 -3.31 -15.97
C GLN A 237 5.45 -4.69 -15.83
N ARG A 238 5.59 -5.19 -14.60
CA ARG A 238 6.16 -6.51 -14.35
C ARG A 238 5.33 -7.63 -14.98
N LEU A 239 4.01 -7.57 -14.81
CA LEU A 239 3.08 -8.53 -15.41
C LEU A 239 3.17 -8.52 -16.94
N LEU A 240 3.30 -7.34 -17.56
CA LEU A 240 3.47 -7.19 -19.00
C LEU A 240 4.80 -7.79 -19.47
N ASP A 241 5.91 -7.46 -18.81
CA ASP A 241 7.25 -7.92 -19.17
C ASP A 241 7.38 -9.44 -19.07
N ASP A 242 6.96 -10.02 -17.94
CA ASP A 242 6.98 -11.48 -17.71
C ASP A 242 6.08 -12.20 -18.74
N THR A 243 4.90 -11.64 -19.04
CA THR A 243 4.00 -12.21 -20.05
C THR A 243 4.60 -12.14 -21.45
N LEU A 244 5.22 -11.01 -21.80
CA LEU A 244 5.87 -10.85 -23.10
C LEU A 244 7.03 -11.83 -23.28
N GLN A 245 7.79 -12.11 -22.21
CA GLN A 245 8.80 -13.15 -22.23
C GLN A 245 8.17 -14.53 -22.43
N TYR A 246 7.16 -14.87 -21.62
CA TYR A 246 6.51 -16.17 -21.65
C TYR A 246 5.92 -16.50 -23.03
N VAL A 247 5.21 -15.56 -23.66
CA VAL A 247 4.57 -15.81 -24.97
C VAL A 247 5.59 -15.96 -26.11
N LYS A 248 6.81 -15.44 -25.95
CA LYS A 248 7.91 -15.63 -26.92
C LYS A 248 8.54 -17.02 -26.81
N GLU A 249 8.58 -17.58 -25.60
CA GLU A 249 9.23 -18.86 -25.33
C GLU A 249 8.27 -20.05 -25.40
N ARG A 250 7.00 -19.87 -25.01
CA ARG A 250 6.02 -20.95 -24.94
C ARG A 250 5.55 -21.37 -26.33
N GLU A 251 5.75 -22.64 -26.69
CA GLU A 251 5.28 -23.20 -27.96
C GLU A 251 3.99 -24.01 -27.83
N GLN A 252 3.05 -23.81 -28.76
CA GLN A 252 1.87 -24.65 -28.99
C GLN A 252 1.58 -24.69 -30.50
N PHE A 253 1.00 -25.79 -30.98
CA PHE A 253 0.74 -25.98 -32.42
C PHE A 253 2.00 -25.80 -33.30
N GLY A 254 3.17 -26.13 -32.75
CA GLY A 254 4.46 -26.08 -33.46
C GLY A 254 5.07 -24.68 -33.62
N VAL A 255 4.53 -23.64 -32.96
CA VAL A 255 5.07 -22.27 -33.00
C VAL A 255 4.99 -21.61 -31.61
N ALA A 256 5.78 -20.57 -31.38
CA ALA A 256 5.64 -19.71 -30.18
C ALA A 256 4.24 -19.08 -30.14
N ILE A 257 3.58 -19.10 -28.99
CA ILE A 257 2.19 -18.61 -28.88
C ILE A 257 2.07 -17.12 -29.20
N GLY A 258 3.14 -16.34 -29.00
CA GLY A 258 3.21 -14.92 -29.37
C GLY A 258 3.06 -14.64 -30.88
N THR A 259 3.08 -15.64 -31.77
CA THR A 259 2.80 -15.46 -33.19
C THR A 259 1.31 -15.38 -33.53
N PHE A 260 0.42 -15.79 -32.61
CA PHE A 260 -1.03 -15.72 -32.85
C PHE A 260 -1.52 -14.27 -32.70
N GLN A 261 -2.14 -13.71 -33.74
CA GLN A 261 -2.64 -12.33 -33.75
C GLN A 261 -3.59 -12.02 -32.57
N ALA A 262 -4.39 -13.00 -32.15
CA ALA A 262 -5.28 -12.83 -31.01
C ALA A 262 -4.52 -12.52 -29.70
N LEU A 263 -3.32 -13.08 -29.50
CA LEU A 263 -2.47 -12.74 -28.35
C LEU A 263 -1.72 -11.43 -28.56
N GLN A 264 -1.29 -11.15 -29.79
CA GLN A 264 -0.61 -9.88 -30.11
C GLN A 264 -1.51 -8.67 -29.85
N HIS A 265 -2.78 -8.71 -30.26
CA HIS A 265 -3.73 -7.62 -29.99
C HIS A 265 -3.93 -7.40 -28.48
N ARG A 266 -4.07 -8.49 -27.71
CA ARG A 266 -4.22 -8.41 -26.24
C ARG A 266 -2.98 -7.81 -25.56
N LEU A 267 -1.78 -8.12 -26.06
CA LEU A 267 -0.53 -7.53 -25.56
C LEU A 267 -0.42 -6.04 -25.92
N VAL A 268 -0.85 -5.63 -27.11
CA VAL A 268 -0.90 -4.22 -27.49
C VAL A 268 -1.89 -3.44 -26.62
N ASP A 269 -3.06 -4.02 -26.33
CA ASP A 269 -4.02 -3.42 -25.41
C ASP A 269 -3.46 -3.31 -23.99
N ALA A 270 -2.79 -4.36 -23.48
CA ALA A 270 -2.14 -4.34 -22.17
C ALA A 270 -1.04 -3.27 -22.09
N TYR A 271 -0.22 -3.15 -23.14
CA TYR A 271 0.80 -2.10 -23.26
C TYR A 271 0.16 -0.70 -23.23
N ALA A 272 -0.89 -0.47 -24.01
CA ALA A 272 -1.58 0.83 -24.04
C ALA A 272 -2.16 1.20 -22.66
N ARG A 273 -2.72 0.22 -21.93
CA ARG A 273 -3.24 0.41 -20.57
C ARG A 273 -2.13 0.78 -19.58
N GLU A 274 -0.98 0.11 -19.66
CA GLU A 274 0.18 0.40 -18.80
C GLU A 274 0.69 1.83 -19.01
N GLU A 275 0.88 2.24 -20.26
CA GLU A 275 1.34 3.60 -20.60
C GLU A 275 0.34 4.68 -20.14
N GLN A 276 -0.97 4.41 -20.25
CA GLN A 276 -2.01 5.31 -19.76
C GLN A 276 -2.03 5.38 -18.23
N ALA A 277 -1.88 4.23 -17.54
CA ALA A 277 -1.83 4.16 -16.08
C ALA A 277 -0.62 4.93 -15.54
N ARG A 278 0.55 4.73 -16.13
CA ARG A 278 1.79 5.46 -15.81
C ARG A 278 1.63 6.97 -16.03
N SER A 279 1.05 7.38 -17.16
CA SER A 279 0.77 8.78 -17.45
C SER A 279 -0.18 9.41 -16.43
N MET A 280 -1.22 8.68 -16.04
CA MET A 280 -2.18 9.11 -15.02
C MET A 280 -1.53 9.27 -13.65
N LEU A 281 -0.64 8.35 -13.28
CA LEU A 281 0.11 8.40 -12.02
C LEU A 281 0.92 9.69 -11.92
N TYR A 282 1.77 9.97 -12.90
CA TYR A 282 2.63 11.16 -12.87
C TYR A 282 1.82 12.46 -12.96
N ARG A 283 0.72 12.47 -13.73
CA ARG A 283 -0.20 13.62 -13.74
C ARG A 283 -0.77 13.90 -12.34
N ALA A 284 -1.17 12.86 -11.61
CA ALA A 284 -1.66 13.03 -10.25
C ALA A 284 -0.54 13.41 -9.28
N ALA A 285 0.63 12.78 -9.35
CA ALA A 285 1.78 13.10 -8.48
C ALA A 285 2.25 14.55 -8.62
N LEU A 286 2.13 15.14 -9.82
CA LEU A 286 2.46 16.54 -10.12
C LEU A 286 1.31 17.54 -9.85
N THR A 287 0.16 17.07 -9.34
CA THR A 287 -0.96 17.96 -8.99
C THR A 287 -0.58 18.85 -7.81
N ASP A 288 -0.94 20.13 -7.89
CA ASP A 288 -0.75 21.08 -6.78
C ASP A 288 -1.53 20.61 -5.55
N ARG A 289 -0.85 20.64 -4.40
CA ARG A 289 -1.36 20.19 -3.11
C ARG A 289 -1.81 21.33 -2.21
N GLY A 290 -1.72 22.58 -2.68
CA GLY A 290 -2.19 23.76 -1.96
C GLY A 290 -3.70 23.78 -1.70
N ASP A 291 -4.48 23.07 -2.52
CA ASP A 291 -5.91 22.83 -2.30
C ASP A 291 -6.19 21.35 -2.02
N ALA A 292 -6.67 21.05 -0.81
CA ALA A 292 -6.94 19.70 -0.36
C ALA A 292 -7.99 18.99 -1.23
N ALA A 293 -9.04 19.70 -1.68
CA ALA A 293 -10.10 19.10 -2.49
C ALA A 293 -9.58 18.69 -3.87
N THR A 294 -8.81 19.57 -4.52
CA THR A 294 -8.13 19.27 -5.79
C THR A 294 -7.20 18.07 -5.66
N TRP A 295 -6.38 18.03 -4.60
CA TRP A 295 -5.45 16.93 -4.35
C TRP A 295 -6.18 15.59 -4.14
N GLN A 296 -7.15 15.55 -3.23
CA GLN A 296 -7.93 14.36 -2.92
C GLN A 296 -8.66 13.81 -4.15
N ARG A 297 -9.21 14.71 -4.98
CA ARG A 297 -9.85 14.33 -6.25
C ARG A 297 -8.85 13.75 -7.24
N ALA A 298 -7.67 14.35 -7.40
CA ALA A 298 -6.64 13.84 -8.30
C ALA A 298 -6.15 12.44 -7.89
N ALA A 299 -5.89 12.23 -6.59
CA ALA A 299 -5.50 10.94 -6.03
C ALA A 299 -6.59 9.88 -6.21
N ALA A 300 -7.86 10.23 -5.95
CA ALA A 300 -9.00 9.34 -6.15
C ALA A 300 -9.13 8.92 -7.63
N GLY A 301 -9.17 9.90 -8.54
CA GLY A 301 -9.27 9.64 -9.98
C GLY A 301 -8.13 8.76 -10.50
N ALA A 302 -6.89 9.01 -10.05
CA ALA A 302 -5.74 8.19 -10.41
C ALA A 302 -5.86 6.76 -9.86
N LYS A 303 -6.21 6.59 -8.58
CA LYS A 303 -6.36 5.27 -7.95
C LYS A 303 -7.41 4.41 -8.65
N ALA A 304 -8.55 5.00 -9.01
CA ALA A 304 -9.63 4.31 -9.72
C ALA A 304 -9.18 3.91 -11.14
N PHE A 305 -8.65 4.86 -11.91
CA PHE A 305 -8.21 4.62 -13.29
C PHE A 305 -7.08 3.59 -13.38
N ILE A 306 -6.06 3.72 -12.52
CA ILE A 306 -4.93 2.79 -12.47
C ILE A 306 -5.41 1.43 -11.97
N GLY A 307 -6.22 1.39 -10.91
CA GLY A 307 -6.75 0.13 -10.37
C GLY A 307 -7.50 -0.70 -11.42
N GLU A 308 -8.35 -0.07 -12.22
CA GLU A 308 -9.08 -0.75 -13.31
C GLU A 308 -8.13 -1.27 -14.40
N ASN A 309 -7.19 -0.44 -14.86
CA ASN A 309 -6.28 -0.81 -15.94
C ASN A 309 -5.28 -1.89 -15.55
N ILE A 310 -4.71 -1.81 -14.35
CA ILE A 310 -3.76 -2.81 -13.87
C ILE A 310 -4.45 -4.13 -13.51
N ASP A 311 -5.68 -4.12 -12.97
CA ASP A 311 -6.46 -5.35 -12.78
C ASP A 311 -6.74 -6.05 -14.12
N ALA A 312 -7.05 -5.28 -15.18
CA ALA A 312 -7.20 -5.83 -16.53
C ALA A 312 -5.90 -6.48 -17.05
N ILE A 313 -4.75 -5.81 -16.90
CA ILE A 313 -3.43 -6.37 -17.27
C ILE A 313 -3.15 -7.66 -16.48
N ALA A 314 -3.43 -7.69 -15.18
CA ALA A 314 -3.20 -8.87 -14.35
C ALA A 314 -4.04 -10.08 -14.79
N ARG A 315 -5.31 -9.87 -15.15
CA ARG A 315 -6.18 -10.92 -15.70
C ARG A 315 -5.68 -11.44 -17.04
N GLU A 316 -5.25 -10.52 -17.90
CA GLU A 316 -4.68 -10.82 -19.21
C GLU A 316 -3.39 -11.66 -19.08
N ALA A 317 -2.50 -11.28 -18.17
CA ALA A 317 -1.29 -12.03 -17.84
C ALA A 317 -1.63 -13.46 -17.41
N VAL A 318 -2.54 -13.65 -16.44
CA VAL A 318 -2.96 -15.00 -16.00
C VAL A 318 -3.55 -15.80 -17.15
N GLN A 319 -4.43 -15.20 -17.95
CA GLN A 319 -5.08 -15.88 -19.08
C GLN A 319 -4.07 -16.33 -20.15
N MET A 320 -3.04 -15.54 -20.44
CA MET A 320 -2.00 -15.88 -21.41
C MET A 320 -1.04 -16.96 -20.91
N HIS A 321 -0.84 -17.05 -19.60
CA HIS A 321 -0.08 -18.15 -18.97
C HIS A 321 -0.90 -19.45 -18.82
N GLY A 322 -2.22 -19.39 -19.04
CA GLY A 322 -3.11 -20.54 -18.93
C GLY A 322 -3.07 -21.17 -17.54
N GLY A 323 -3.01 -22.51 -17.47
CA GLY A 323 -2.98 -23.23 -16.20
C GLY A 323 -1.81 -22.82 -15.29
N MET A 324 -0.65 -22.41 -15.82
CA MET A 324 0.48 -21.99 -14.98
C MET A 324 0.19 -20.66 -14.26
N GLY A 325 -0.58 -19.76 -14.89
CA GLY A 325 -0.91 -18.45 -14.32
C GLY A 325 -1.75 -18.50 -13.04
N ILE A 326 -2.45 -19.62 -12.78
CA ILE A 326 -3.25 -19.83 -11.57
C ILE A 326 -2.49 -20.58 -10.47
N THR A 327 -1.31 -21.13 -10.77
CA THR A 327 -0.47 -21.82 -9.80
C THR A 327 0.46 -20.83 -9.08
N ASP A 328 1.02 -21.27 -7.94
CA ASP A 328 2.12 -20.58 -7.28
C ASP A 328 3.49 -21.03 -7.82
N GLU A 329 3.56 -21.59 -9.05
CA GLU A 329 4.83 -21.94 -9.72
C GLU A 329 5.46 -20.72 -10.42
N LEU A 330 4.64 -19.71 -10.77
CA LEU A 330 5.07 -18.47 -11.39
C LEU A 330 4.73 -17.26 -10.51
N ALA A 331 5.56 -16.22 -10.60
CA ALA A 331 5.36 -14.97 -9.86
C ALA A 331 4.13 -14.16 -10.34
N ILE A 332 3.59 -14.46 -11.52
CA ILE A 332 2.40 -13.79 -12.10
C ILE A 332 1.20 -13.82 -11.14
N GLY A 333 0.90 -14.99 -10.57
CA GLY A 333 -0.19 -15.14 -9.62
C GLY A 333 0.04 -14.31 -8.35
N HIS A 334 1.30 -14.17 -7.91
CA HIS A 334 1.64 -13.35 -6.74
C HIS A 334 1.42 -11.86 -7.02
N ALA A 335 1.86 -11.37 -8.18
CA ALA A 335 1.65 -9.99 -8.61
C ALA A 335 0.15 -9.67 -8.72
N MET A 336 -0.65 -10.53 -9.36
CA MET A 336 -2.10 -10.35 -9.45
C MET A 336 -2.76 -10.23 -8.08
N LYS A 337 -2.41 -11.14 -7.14
CA LYS A 337 -2.97 -11.12 -5.78
C LYS A 337 -2.62 -9.81 -5.05
N ARG A 338 -1.40 -9.27 -5.24
CA ARG A 338 -0.98 -7.98 -4.68
C ARG A 338 -1.76 -6.82 -5.30
N VAL A 339 -1.94 -6.80 -6.63
CA VAL A 339 -2.81 -5.82 -7.32
C VAL A 339 -4.22 -5.85 -6.73
N MET A 340 -4.80 -7.03 -6.50
CA MET A 340 -6.14 -7.16 -5.91
C MET A 340 -6.25 -6.55 -4.50
N LEU A 341 -5.20 -6.65 -3.69
CA LEU A 341 -5.15 -6.05 -2.36
C LEU A 341 -5.05 -4.53 -2.46
N LEU A 342 -4.04 -4.03 -3.18
CA LEU A 342 -3.81 -2.59 -3.37
C LEU A 342 -5.01 -1.91 -4.02
N ALA A 343 -5.69 -2.56 -4.96
CA ALA A 343 -6.90 -2.07 -5.60
C ALA A 343 -8.04 -1.78 -4.61
N ARG A 344 -8.02 -2.35 -3.41
CA ARG A 344 -9.03 -2.17 -2.34
C ARG A 344 -8.54 -1.34 -1.15
N LEU A 345 -7.24 -1.04 -1.10
CA LEU A 345 -6.66 -0.23 -0.04
C LEU A 345 -7.24 1.18 -0.09
N PHE A 346 -7.93 1.56 1.00
CA PHE A 346 -8.68 2.81 1.12
C PHE A 346 -9.74 3.04 0.05
N GLY A 347 -10.40 1.99 -0.42
CA GLY A 347 -11.47 2.08 -1.41
C GLY A 347 -11.19 1.23 -2.65
N ASP A 348 -12.24 0.62 -3.19
CA ASP A 348 -12.18 -0.01 -4.51
C ASP A 348 -12.48 0.99 -5.63
N VAL A 349 -12.34 0.54 -6.88
CA VAL A 349 -12.58 1.35 -8.08
C VAL A 349 -13.94 2.06 -8.02
N ASP A 350 -15.02 1.33 -7.72
CA ASP A 350 -16.37 1.90 -7.68
C ASP A 350 -16.50 3.00 -6.60
N THR A 351 -16.01 2.74 -5.39
CA THR A 351 -16.09 3.69 -4.28
C THR A 351 -15.29 4.95 -4.58
N VAL A 352 -14.04 4.78 -5.03
CA VAL A 352 -13.13 5.89 -5.28
C VAL A 352 -13.57 6.70 -6.51
N LEU A 353 -14.16 6.05 -7.52
CA LEU A 353 -14.75 6.74 -8.67
C LEU A 353 -15.99 7.56 -8.27
N ALA A 354 -16.82 7.05 -7.36
CA ALA A 354 -17.94 7.81 -6.80
C ALA A 354 -17.45 9.04 -6.03
N GLU A 355 -16.40 8.91 -5.21
CA GLU A 355 -15.77 10.04 -4.53
C GLU A 355 -15.21 11.08 -5.51
N TYR A 356 -14.52 10.63 -6.57
CA TYR A 356 -14.02 11.51 -7.64
C TYR A 356 -15.15 12.29 -8.33
N ALA A 357 -16.30 11.63 -8.56
CA ALA A 357 -17.46 12.24 -9.20
C ALA A 357 -18.20 13.22 -8.28
N LEU A 358 -18.28 12.95 -6.98
CA LEU A 358 -18.90 13.84 -6.00
C LEU A 358 -18.07 15.10 -5.72
N ALA A 359 -16.76 15.03 -5.95
CA ALA A 359 -15.84 16.17 -5.86
C ALA A 359 -15.80 17.02 -7.15
N ALA A 360 -16.62 16.71 -8.16
CA ALA A 360 -16.62 17.35 -9.49
C ALA A 360 -17.56 18.54 -9.61
#